data_AF-A0A347UC24-F1
#
_entry.id   AF-A0A347UC24-F1
#
_cell.length_a   1.000
_cell.length_b   1.000
_cell.length_c   1.000
_cell.angle_alpha   90.00
_cell.angle_beta   90.00
_cell.angle_gamma   90.00
#
_symmetry.space_group_name_H-M   'P 1'
#
loop_
_entity.id
_entity.type
_entity.pdbx_description
1 polymer ?
#
loop_
_entity_poly.entity_id
_entity_poly.type
_entity_poly.pdbx_seq_one_letter_code
_entity_poly.pdbx_strand_id
1 'polypeptide(L)' 'MNIEYKFLQKAIADKNYINFSYENKSYKNVKPLKLDDENRLFSDKGVFEFGKIRKLVILKERF' A
#
# COMPACT_ATOMS: atom_id res chain seq x y z
N MET A 1 2.14 -14.54 10.12
CA MET A 1 2.59 -13.14 10.01
C MET A 1 2.89 -12.86 8.55
N ASN A 2 2.11 -12.02 7.88
CA ASN A 2 2.25 -11.80 6.43
C ASN A 2 3.37 -10.77 6.17
N ILE A 3 4.43 -11.14 5.47
CA ILE A 3 5.63 -10.30 5.35
C ILE A 3 5.35 -8.99 4.57
N GLU A 4 4.47 -9.07 3.57
CA GLU A 4 4.02 -7.93 2.76
C GLU A 4 3.33 -6.85 3.61
N TYR A 5 2.61 -7.28 4.66
CA TYR A 5 1.94 -6.37 5.59
C TYR A 5 2.94 -5.52 6.37
N LYS A 6 4.03 -6.13 6.87
CA LYS A 6 5.12 -5.41 7.53
C LYS A 6 5.81 -4.43 6.58
N PHE A 7 6.04 -4.85 5.34
CA PHE A 7 6.63 -4.00 4.32
C PHE A 7 5.76 -2.77 4.08
N LEU A 8 4.44 -2.95 3.95
CA LEU A 8 3.51 -1.84 3.78
C LEU A 8 3.48 -0.89 4.98
N GLN A 9 3.46 -1.41 6.20
CA GLN A 9 3.57 -0.58 7.41
C GLN A 9 4.87 0.25 7.43
N LYS A 10 5.99 -0.37 7.06
CA LYS A 10 7.28 0.33 6.93
C LYS A 10 7.25 1.37 5.82
N ALA A 11 6.60 1.10 4.69
CA ALA A 11 6.43 2.07 3.61
C ALA A 11 5.66 3.31 4.07
N ILE A 12 4.59 3.13 4.86
CA ILE A 12 3.83 4.24 5.46
C ILE A 12 4.71 5.05 6.41
N ALA A 13 5.42 4.37 7.32
CA ALA A 13 6.30 5.03 8.29
C ALA A 13 7.43 5.83 7.63
N ASP A 14 8.05 5.24 6.60
CA ASP A 14 9.14 5.84 5.82
C ASP A 14 8.63 6.86 4.77
N LYS A 15 7.30 7.01 4.61
CA LYS A 15 6.63 7.82 3.58
C LYS A 15 7.07 7.49 2.16
N ASN A 16 7.24 6.22 1.86
CA ASN A 16 7.54 5.75 0.52
C ASN A 16 6.27 5.61 -0.31
N TYR A 17 6.35 5.97 -1.60
CA TYR A 17 5.29 5.62 -2.55
C TYR A 17 5.19 4.10 -2.73
N ILE A 18 4.01 3.64 -3.12
CA ILE A 18 3.76 2.23 -3.46
C ILE A 18 3.06 2.09 -4.81
N ASN A 19 3.32 0.96 -5.46
CA ASN A 19 2.62 0.48 -6.63
C ASN A 19 1.96 -0.85 -6.30
N PHE A 20 0.76 -1.07 -6.80
CA PHE A 20 0.08 -2.36 -6.66
C PHE A 20 -1.01 -2.53 -7.71
N SER A 21 -1.48 -3.75 -7.85
CA SER A 21 -2.68 -4.08 -8.61
C SER A 21 -3.85 -4.37 -7.67
N TYR A 22 -5.04 -3.89 -8.00
CA TYR A 22 -6.26 -4.13 -7.25
C TYR A 22 -7.41 -4.31 -8.25
N GLU A 23 -8.12 -5.44 -8.18
CA GLU A 23 -9.26 -5.78 -9.04
C GLU A 23 -9.03 -5.48 -10.54
N ASN A 24 -7.92 -6.01 -11.08
CA ASN A 24 -7.46 -5.83 -12.47
C ASN A 24 -7.02 -4.41 -12.86
N LYS A 25 -7.06 -3.44 -11.94
CA LYS A 25 -6.50 -2.11 -12.16
C LYS A 25 -5.11 -2.02 -11.55
N SER A 26 -4.21 -1.31 -12.22
CA SER A 26 -2.86 -1.03 -11.72
C SER A 26 -2.82 0.39 -11.16
N TYR A 27 -2.36 0.51 -9.92
CA TYR A 27 -2.16 1.77 -9.23
C TYR A 27 -0.66 2.02 -9.09
N LYS A 28 -0.23 3.23 -9.46
CA LYS A 28 1.16 3.65 -9.44
C LYS A 28 1.32 4.95 -8.66
N ASN A 29 2.47 5.11 -8.00
CA ASN A 29 2.85 6.27 -7.18
C ASN A 29 1.76 6.63 -6.17
N VAL A 30 1.19 5.62 -5.52
CA VAL A 30 0.17 5.80 -4.48
C VAL A 30 0.85 6.17 -3.18
N LYS A 31 0.31 7.14 -2.45
CA LYS A 31 0.76 7.55 -1.12
C LYS A 31 0.01 6.74 -0.07
N PRO A 32 0.61 5.71 0.54
CA PRO A 32 -0.04 5.00 1.62
C PRO A 32 -0.01 5.87 2.88
N LEU A 33 -1.18 6.18 3.43
CA LEU A 33 -1.33 7.11 4.55
C LEU A 33 -1.49 6.37 5.87
N LYS A 34 -2.36 5.35 5.90
CA LYS A 34 -2.65 4.56 7.09
C LYS A 34 -3.06 3.16 6.70
N LEU A 35 -2.74 2.21 7.58
CA LEU A 35 -3.34 0.89 7.56
C LEU A 35 -4.21 0.73 8.79
N ASP A 36 -5.44 0.28 8.60
CA ASP A 36 -6.41 0.08 9.68
C ASP A 36 -6.45 -1.37 10.17
N ASP A 37 -7.04 -1.60 11.34
CA ASP A 37 -7.09 -2.91 11.99
C ASP A 37 -7.88 -3.96 11.18
N GLU A 38 -8.79 -3.50 10.29
CA GLU A 38 -9.49 -4.35 9.32
C GLU A 38 -8.65 -4.67 8.06
N ASN A 39 -7.33 -4.42 8.07
CA ASN A 39 -6.44 -4.56 6.91
C ASN A 39 -6.83 -3.69 5.71
N ARG A 40 -7.38 -2.49 5.97
CA ARG A 40 -7.70 -1.50 4.94
C ARG A 40 -6.57 -0.49 4.81
N LEU A 41 -6.06 -0.34 3.59
CA LEU A 41 -5.07 0.66 3.22
C LEU A 41 -5.76 1.95 2.80
N PHE A 42 -5.54 3.00 3.56
CA PHE A 42 -5.93 4.37 3.22
C PHE A 42 -4.81 5.04 2.45
N SER A 43 -5.15 5.69 1.34
CA SER A 43 -4.19 6.37 0.48
C SER A 43 -4.77 7.65 -0.14
N ASP A 44 -3.93 8.43 -0.81
CA ASP A 44 -4.34 9.59 -1.59
C ASP A 44 -5.28 9.26 -2.77
N LYS A 45 -5.28 7.99 -3.22
CA LYS A 45 -6.15 7.50 -4.30
C LYS A 45 -7.43 6.84 -3.83
N GLY A 46 -7.62 6.70 -2.52
CA GLY A 46 -8.79 6.05 -1.92
C GLY A 46 -8.41 4.95 -0.92
N VAL A 47 -9.39 4.10 -0.62
CA VAL A 47 -9.27 3.02 0.36
C VAL A 47 -9.26 1.66 -0.34
N PHE A 48 -8.31 0.80 0.03
CA PHE A 48 -8.09 -0.49 -0.60
C PHE A 48 -8.02 -1.60 0.45
N GLU A 49 -8.72 -2.71 0.22
CA GLU A 49 -8.59 -3.90 1.06
C GLU A 49 -7.27 -4.63 0.78
N PHE A 50 -6.41 -4.76 1.79
CA PHE A 50 -5.08 -5.37 1.62
C PHE A 50 -5.14 -6.81 1.07
N GLY A 51 -6.17 -7.58 1.44
CA GLY A 51 -6.36 -8.95 0.93
C GLY A 51 -6.60 -9.04 -0.58
N LYS A 52 -7.02 -7.95 -1.23
CA LYS A 52 -7.22 -7.87 -2.69
C LYS A 52 -6.05 -7.22 -3.43
N ILE A 53 -5.10 -6.62 -2.68
CA ILE A 53 -3.89 -6.05 -3.24
C ILE A 53 -3.00 -7.18 -3.76
N ARG A 54 -2.50 -7.03 -4.98
CA ARG A 54 -1.56 -7.95 -5.60
C ARG A 54 -0.36 -7.18 -6.14
N LYS A 55 0.80 -7.85 -6.21
CA LYS A 55 2.03 -7.26 -6.77
C LYS A 55 2.40 -5.94 -6.09
N LEU A 56 2.35 -5.90 -4.75
CA LEU A 56 2.75 -4.73 -3.99
C LEU A 56 4.26 -4.48 -4.18
N VAL A 57 4.61 -3.27 -4.59
CA VAL A 57 5.99 -2.81 -4.77
C VAL A 57 6.14 -1.50 -4.02
N ILE A 58 7.11 -1.43 -3.13
CA ILE A 58 7.48 -0.20 -2.43
C ILE A 58 8.54 0.51 -3.25
N LEU A 59 8.29 1.77 -3.57
CA LEU A 59 9.23 2.62 -4.30
C LEU A 59 10.25 3.19 -3.32
N LYS A 60 11.46 3.47 -3.83
CA LYS A 60 12.50 4.15 -3.05
C LYS A 60 12.23 5.65 -2.90
N GLU A 61 11.35 6.20 -3.73
CA GLU A 61 10.96 7.60 -3.71
C GLU A 61 9.97 7.86 -2.57
N ARG A 62 10.19 8.99 -1.87
CA ARG A 62 9.42 9.43 -0.72
C ARG A 62 8.58 10.66 -1.02
N PHE A 63 7.60 10.96 -0.16
CA PHE A 63 6.73 12.14 -0.26
C PHE A 63 6.51 12.88 1.06
#